data_AF-A0AAW3M641-F1
#
_entry.id   AF-A0AAW3M641-F1
#
_cell.length_a   1.000
_cell.length_b   1.000
_cell.length_c   1.000
_cell.angle_alpha   90.00
_cell.angle_beta   90.00
_cell.angle_gamma   90.00
#
_symmetry.space_group_name_H-M   'P 1'
#
loop_
_entity.id
_entity.type
_entity.pdbx_description
1 polymer ?
#
loop_
_entity_poly.entity_id
_entity_poly.type
_entity_poly.pdbx_seq_one_letter_code
_entity_poly.pdbx_strand_id
1 'polypeptide(L)'
;MTFKELKGYVSSADADLVRLESVDQSHYQTLLRLGFVAAGEPGIHVLGVMDEQHKARVFDALRLEGIAFSGGREWCPAQVFEYMRDKGLLSGPFLTVVWTAPGQYRVVHG
;
A
#
# COMPACT_ATOMS: atom_id res chain seq x y z
N MET A 1 7.08 15.17 16.92
CA MET A 1 6.26 14.24 16.11
C MET A 1 6.95 14.13 14.77
N THR A 2 7.60 13.02 14.47
CA THR A 2 8.37 12.87 13.23
C THR A 2 7.39 12.52 12.13
N PHE A 3 7.05 13.49 11.28
CA PHE A 3 6.35 13.23 10.03
C PHE A 3 7.36 12.48 9.14
N LYS A 4 7.29 11.15 9.14
CA LYS A 4 8.10 10.35 8.22
C LYS A 4 7.64 10.68 6.81
N GLU A 5 8.57 11.00 5.92
CA GLU A 5 8.28 11.25 4.52
C GLU A 5 7.58 10.02 3.92
N LEU A 6 6.33 10.22 3.51
CA LEU A 6 5.52 9.18 2.89
C LEU A 6 6.09 8.94 1.49
N LYS A 7 6.67 7.78 1.24
CA LYS A 7 7.13 7.41 -0.11
C LYS A 7 5.95 7.20 -1.05
N GLY A 8 4.90 6.57 -0.55
CA GLY A 8 3.68 6.30 -1.28
C GLY A 8 2.74 5.49 -0.42
N TYR A 9 1.54 5.26 -0.92
CA TYR A 9 0.54 4.48 -0.22
C TYR A 9 -0.34 3.66 -1.16
N VAL A 10 -0.76 2.48 -0.70
CA VAL A 10 -1.84 1.73 -1.33
C VAL A 10 -3.14 2.47 -1.05
N SER A 11 -3.80 2.98 -2.10
CA SER A 11 -5.06 3.72 -2.00
C SER A 11 -6.27 2.80 -2.01
N SER A 12 -6.20 1.72 -2.78
CA SER A 12 -7.24 0.70 -2.90
C SER A 12 -6.59 -0.66 -3.13
N ALA A 13 -7.20 -1.69 -2.55
CA ALA A 13 -6.81 -3.09 -2.73
C ALA A 13 -8.06 -3.95 -2.88
N ASP A 14 -9.01 -3.48 -3.70
CA ASP A 14 -10.28 -4.15 -3.94
C ASP A 14 -10.09 -5.35 -4.87
N ALA A 15 -10.77 -6.45 -4.58
CA ALA A 15 -10.81 -7.68 -5.38
C ALA A 15 -9.41 -8.13 -5.89
N ASP A 16 -9.17 -7.99 -7.19
CA ASP A 16 -7.96 -8.46 -7.89
C ASP A 16 -7.04 -7.32 -8.32
N LEU A 17 -7.24 -6.11 -7.79
CA LEU A 17 -6.43 -4.94 -8.14
C LEU A 17 -5.80 -4.31 -6.90
N VAL A 18 -4.54 -3.93 -7.02
CA VAL A 18 -3.84 -3.11 -6.04
C VAL A 18 -3.48 -1.78 -6.70
N ARG A 19 -4.01 -0.69 -6.17
CA ARG A 19 -3.73 0.68 -6.61
C ARG A 19 -2.83 1.37 -5.59
N LEU A 20 -1.74 1.93 -6.08
CA LEU A 20 -0.71 2.60 -5.29
C LEU A 20 -0.51 4.02 -5.83
N GLU A 21 -0.47 4.97 -4.91
CA GLU A 21 -0.14 6.37 -5.15
C GLU A 21 1.28 6.64 -4.67
N SER A 22 2.17 6.91 -5.60
CA SER A 22 3.55 7.30 -5.36
C SER A 22 3.63 8.78 -5.06
N VAL A 23 4.20 9.12 -3.91
CA VAL A 23 4.55 10.49 -3.52
C VAL A 23 6.00 10.81 -3.91
N ASP A 24 6.88 9.79 -3.80
CA ASP A 24 8.28 9.81 -4.17
C ASP A 24 8.52 8.93 -5.42
N GLN A 25 9.58 9.15 -6.20
CA GLN A 25 9.92 8.34 -7.37
C GLN A 25 10.98 7.26 -7.10
N SER A 26 11.61 7.28 -5.92
CA SER A 26 12.72 6.40 -5.53
C SER A 26 12.37 4.91 -5.53
N HIS A 27 11.09 4.55 -5.31
CA HIS A 27 10.62 3.15 -5.34
C HIS A 27 10.06 2.72 -6.70
N TYR A 28 10.09 3.56 -7.73
CA TYR A 28 9.54 3.25 -9.05
C TYR A 28 10.12 1.97 -9.66
N GLN A 29 11.44 1.76 -9.55
CA GLN A 29 12.10 0.54 -10.03
C GLN A 29 11.63 -0.71 -9.28
N THR A 30 11.36 -0.60 -7.98
CA THR A 30 10.78 -1.71 -7.22
C THR A 30 9.35 -2.01 -7.67
N LEU A 31 8.53 -0.98 -7.91
CA LEU A 31 7.17 -1.16 -8.43
C LEU A 31 7.16 -1.90 -9.78
N LEU A 32 8.03 -1.51 -10.72
CA LEU A 32 8.15 -2.20 -12.00
C LEU A 32 8.55 -3.67 -11.85
N ARG A 33 9.47 -3.99 -10.93
CA ARG A 33 9.88 -5.38 -10.65
C ARG A 33 8.76 -6.22 -10.03
N LEU A 34 7.88 -5.58 -9.26
CA LEU A 34 6.68 -6.20 -8.71
C LEU A 34 5.56 -6.35 -9.76
N GLY A 35 5.73 -5.78 -10.96
CA GLY A 35 4.77 -5.86 -12.06
C GLY A 35 3.76 -4.72 -12.10
N PHE A 36 3.91 -3.69 -11.28
CA PHE A 36 3.04 -2.51 -11.35
C PHE A 36 3.24 -1.77 -12.68
N VAL A 37 2.13 -1.26 -13.21
CA VAL A 37 2.11 -0.40 -14.40
C VAL A 37 1.52 0.97 -14.06
N ALA A 38 1.95 2.02 -14.75
CA ALA A 38 1.39 3.35 -14.58
C ALA A 38 -0.05 3.40 -15.12
N ALA A 39 -0.99 3.97 -14.35
CA ALA A 39 -2.43 3.97 -14.66
C ALA A 39 -2.90 5.17 -15.50
N GLY A 40 -2.03 5.78 -16.31
CA GLY A 40 -2.33 6.98 -17.11
C GLY A 40 -2.38 8.29 -16.32
N GLU A 41 -2.58 8.23 -15.00
CA GLU A 41 -2.44 9.36 -14.08
C GLU A 41 -1.02 9.41 -13.47
N PRO A 42 -0.42 10.61 -13.32
CA PRO A 42 0.91 10.75 -12.76
C PRO A 42 0.94 10.29 -11.29
N GLY A 43 1.91 9.44 -10.96
CA GLY A 43 2.07 8.89 -9.62
C GLY A 43 1.12 7.74 -9.29
N ILE A 44 0.22 7.35 -10.18
CA ILE A 44 -0.70 6.23 -9.95
C ILE A 44 -0.16 4.97 -10.62
N HIS A 45 -0.02 3.91 -9.83
CA HIS A 45 0.41 2.61 -10.26
C HIS A 45 -0.62 1.55 -9.90
N VAL A 46 -0.83 0.61 -10.80
CA VAL A 46 -1.77 -0.51 -10.59
C VAL A 46 -1.10 -1.84 -10.86
N LEU A 47 -1.49 -2.85 -10.09
CA LEU A 47 -1.08 -4.23 -10.27
C LEU A 47 -2.31 -5.13 -10.15
N GLY A 48 -2.54 -5.94 -11.19
CA GLY A 48 -3.48 -7.06 -11.11
C GLY A 48 -2.87 -8.18 -10.27
N VAL A 49 -3.59 -8.64 -9.25
CA VAL A 49 -3.24 -9.81 -8.45
C VAL A 49 -4.09 -11.00 -8.88
N MET A 50 -3.53 -12.20 -8.83
CA MET A 50 -4.19 -13.40 -9.35
C MET A 50 -4.98 -14.15 -8.28
N ASP A 51 -4.50 -14.05 -7.04
CA ASP A 51 -5.01 -14.78 -5.89
C ASP A 51 -4.55 -14.10 -4.59
N GLU A 52 -5.09 -14.55 -3.45
CA GLU A 52 -4.75 -14.00 -2.13
C GLU A 52 -3.26 -14.14 -1.77
N GLN A 53 -2.57 -15.20 -2.22
CA GLN A 53 -1.13 -15.37 -1.95
C GLN A 53 -0.29 -14.40 -2.77
N HIS A 54 -0.64 -14.19 -4.05
CA HIS A 54 0.00 -13.17 -4.86
C HIS A 54 -0.19 -11.78 -4.21
N LYS A 55 -1.42 -11.46 -3.78
CA LYS A 55 -1.71 -10.21 -3.08
C LYS A 55 -0.91 -10.05 -1.79
N ALA A 56 -0.79 -11.11 -0.98
CA ALA A 56 0.00 -11.08 0.24
C ALA A 56 1.50 -10.85 -0.01
N ARG A 57 2.07 -11.47 -1.06
CA ARG A 57 3.48 -11.23 -1.46
C ARG A 57 3.72 -9.80 -1.91
N VAL A 58 2.78 -9.24 -2.69
CA VAL A 58 2.83 -7.83 -3.10
C VAL A 58 2.79 -6.93 -1.87
N PHE A 59 1.87 -7.19 -0.93
CA PHE A 59 1.73 -6.41 0.29
C PHE A 59 3.00 -6.46 1.16
N ASP A 60 3.60 -7.64 1.32
CA ASP A 60 4.84 -7.79 2.07
C ASP A 60 6.00 -7.04 1.41
N ALA A 61 6.13 -7.10 0.09
CA ALA A 61 7.16 -6.35 -0.63
C ALA A 61 6.98 -4.83 -0.48
N LEU A 62 5.74 -4.32 -0.63
CA LEU A 62 5.44 -2.90 -0.44
C LEU A 62 5.75 -2.43 0.98
N ARG A 63 5.42 -3.25 1.98
CA ARG A 63 5.74 -3.00 3.38
C ARG A 63 7.25 -2.88 3.61
N LEU A 64 8.05 -3.78 3.05
CA LEU A 64 9.51 -3.76 3.17
C LEU A 64 10.13 -2.51 2.52
N GLU A 65 9.55 -2.01 1.44
CA GLU A 65 9.99 -0.76 0.79
C GLU A 65 9.60 0.52 1.59
N GLY A 66 8.74 0.37 2.60
CA GLY A 66 8.22 1.45 3.42
C GLY A 66 7.03 2.18 2.80
N ILE A 67 6.30 1.53 1.89
CA ILE A 67 5.02 2.02 1.39
C ILE A 67 3.94 1.83 2.46
N ALA A 68 3.10 2.84 2.64
CA ALA A 68 2.00 2.78 3.60
C ALA A 68 0.74 2.17 2.99
N PHE A 69 -0.21 1.78 3.84
CA PHE A 69 -1.53 1.31 3.46
C PHE A 69 -2.55 2.33 3.92
N SER A 70 -3.49 2.73 3.06
CA SER A 70 -4.52 3.68 3.47
C SER A 70 -5.42 3.07 4.54
N GLY A 71 -5.63 3.83 5.61
CA GLY A 71 -6.62 3.56 6.64
C GLY A 71 -7.82 4.49 6.46
N GLY A 72 -9.03 4.01 6.79
CA GLY A 72 -10.23 4.81 6.58
C GLY A 72 -11.53 4.05 6.82
N ARG A 73 -12.63 4.61 6.32
CA ARG A 73 -13.95 3.98 6.35
C ARG A 73 -14.08 3.01 5.18
N GLU A 74 -14.67 1.85 5.47
CA GLU A 74 -14.90 0.74 4.53
C GLU A 74 -13.59 0.04 4.13
N TRP A 75 -13.69 -1.23 3.74
CA TRP A 75 -12.62 -2.25 3.72
C TRP A 75 -11.29 -1.75 3.15
N CYS A 76 -10.49 -1.11 4.00
CA CYS A 76 -9.35 -0.33 3.54
C CYS A 76 -8.10 -1.21 3.41
N PRO A 77 -7.10 -0.81 2.60
CA PRO A 77 -5.85 -1.55 2.43
C PRO A 77 -5.18 -1.96 3.74
N ALA A 78 -5.25 -1.11 4.79
CA ALA A 78 -4.76 -1.47 6.11
C ALA A 78 -5.53 -2.66 6.73
N GLN A 79 -6.86 -2.67 6.64
CA GLN A 79 -7.68 -3.80 7.09
C GLN A 79 -7.47 -5.07 6.24
N VAL A 80 -7.22 -4.92 4.95
CA VAL A 80 -6.87 -6.06 4.07
C VAL A 80 -5.53 -6.67 4.49
N PHE A 81 -4.54 -5.83 4.82
CA PHE A 81 -3.26 -6.30 5.35
C PHE A 81 -3.44 -7.07 6.66
N GLU A 82 -4.19 -6.51 7.61
CA GLU A 82 -4.54 -7.15 8.88
C GLU A 82 -5.22 -8.51 8.66
N TYR A 83 -6.22 -8.57 7.79
CA TYR A 83 -6.93 -9.80 7.47
C TYR A 83 -6.01 -10.89 6.90
N MET A 84 -5.07 -10.51 6.02
CA MET A 84 -4.07 -11.46 5.50
C MET A 84 -3.07 -11.90 6.57
N ARG A 85 -2.73 -11.01 7.51
CA ARG A 85 -1.90 -11.32 8.67
C ARG A 85 -2.59 -12.34 9.60
N ASP A 86 -3.86 -12.13 9.90
CA ASP A 86 -4.69 -13.06 10.69
C ASP A 86 -4.84 -14.43 10.01
N LYS A 87 -4.92 -14.46 8.67
CA LYS A 87 -4.89 -15.71 7.89
C LYS A 87 -3.51 -16.39 7.86
N GLY A 88 -2.45 -15.76 8.35
CA GLY A 88 -1.08 -16.27 8.29
C GLY A 88 -0.44 -16.20 6.89
N LEU A 89 -0.99 -15.39 5.97
CA LEU A 89 -0.45 -15.22 4.61
C LEU A 89 0.73 -14.25 4.57
N LEU A 90 0.81 -13.33 5.53
CA LEU A 90 1.90 -12.38 5.70
C LEU A 90 2.12 -12.06 7.18
N SER A 91 3.20 -11.36 7.51
CA SER A 91 3.51 -11.02 8.90
C SER A 91 4.32 -9.72 9.02
N GLY A 92 4.47 -9.26 10.26
CA GLY A 92 5.28 -8.10 10.61
C GLY A 92 4.50 -6.78 10.64
N PRO A 93 5.18 -5.69 11.04
CA PRO A 93 4.58 -4.38 11.15
C PRO A 93 4.50 -3.69 9.79
N PHE A 94 3.49 -2.85 9.62
CA PHE A 94 3.29 -2.05 8.42
C PHE A 94 2.98 -0.59 8.76
N LEU A 95 3.10 0.27 7.76
CA LEU A 95 2.74 1.68 7.90
C LEU A 95 1.31 1.88 7.44
N THR A 96 0.50 2.55 8.24
CA THR A 96 -0.85 2.99 7.85
C THR A 96 -0.86 4.50 7.69
N VAL A 97 -1.40 5.00 6.58
CA VAL A 97 -1.65 6.43 6.39
C VAL A 97 -3.11 6.73 6.65
N VAL A 98 -3.39 7.66 7.57
CA VAL A 98 -4.74 8.09 7.94
C VAL A 98 -4.87 9.57 7.60
N TRP A 99 -5.84 9.90 6.74
CA TRP A 99 -6.15 11.27 6.38
C TRP A 99 -7.05 11.91 7.43
N THR A 100 -6.65 13.09 7.91
CA THR A 100 -7.39 13.85 8.93
C THR A 100 -8.06 15.09 8.34
N ALA A 101 -7.48 15.65 7.28
CA ALA A 101 -8.03 16.70 6.44
C ALA A 101 -7.39 16.61 5.04
N PRO A 102 -7.91 17.30 4.01
CA PRO A 102 -7.26 17.39 2.71
C PRO A 102 -5.81 17.88 2.86
N GLY A 103 -4.84 17.10 2.36
CA GLY A 103 -3.41 17.40 2.49
C GLY A 103 -2.81 17.18 3.89
N GLN A 104 -3.60 16.78 4.88
CA GLN A 104 -3.12 16.46 6.23
C GLN A 104 -3.31 14.99 6.55
N TYR A 105 -2.20 14.26 6.57
CA TYR A 105 -2.18 12.84 6.91
C TYR A 105 -1.30 12.56 8.13
N ARG A 106 -1.59 11.45 8.79
CA ARG A 106 -0.78 10.87 9.85
C ARG A 106 -0.36 9.47 9.44
N VAL A 107 0.93 9.18 9.54
CA VAL A 107 1.45 7.82 9.40
C VAL A 107 1.52 7.18 10.78
N VAL A 108 0.94 6.00 10.94
CA VAL A 108 0.95 5.19 12.16
C VAL A 108 1.53 3.80 11.86
N HIS A 109 2.03 3.13 12.90
CA HIS A 109 2.52 1.75 12.80
C HIS A 109 1.40 0.79 13.21
N GLY A 110 1.16 -0.25 12.42
CA GLY A 110 0.30 -1.40 12.72
C GLY A 110 1.09 -2.68 12.95
#